data_AF-A0A7X6SIG2-F1
#
_entry.id   AF-A0A7X6SIG2-F1
#
_cell.length_a   1.000
_cell.length_b   1.000
_cell.length_c   1.000
_cell.angle_alpha   90.00
_cell.angle_beta   90.00
_cell.angle_gamma   90.00
#
_symmetry.space_group_name_H-M   'P 1'
#
loop_
_entity.id
_entity.type
_entity.pdbx_description
1 polymer ?
#
loop_
_entity_poly.entity_id
_entity_poly.type
_entity_poly.pdbx_seq_one_letter_code
_entity_poly.pdbx_strand_id
1 'polypeptide(L)'
;IALTGCVADASSTALRPSVDSSGKRLGAGTLCNIGERYDAGEGEVRARYDLPADADYVQEHYGDWVANQSCSDAQIIAWQQLRRETGESDQICRIVYESSLGMVYPIGCAVPVMVVTDASR
;
A
#
# COMPACT_ATOMS: atom_id res chain seq x y z
N ILE A 1 55.15 17.27 15.88
CA ILE A 1 54.82 17.86 14.57
C ILE A 1 53.64 17.06 14.00
N ALA A 2 52.48 17.72 13.86
CA ALA A 2 51.25 17.41 13.09
C ALA A 2 50.67 15.96 13.07
N LEU A 3 49.35 15.67 13.01
CA LEU A 3 48.05 16.25 13.42
C LEU A 3 46.98 15.25 12.89
N THR A 4 45.83 15.11 13.60
CA THR A 4 44.49 14.62 13.11
C THR A 4 44.38 13.14 12.67
N GLY A 5 43.46 12.27 13.13
CA GLY A 5 42.02 12.36 13.45
C GLY A 5 41.29 11.40 12.47
N CYS A 6 40.57 10.33 12.85
CA CYS A 6 39.22 10.32 13.42
C CYS A 6 38.91 9.04 14.24
N VAL A 7 38.53 9.28 15.50
CA VAL A 7 37.33 8.85 16.25
C VAL A 7 36.64 7.49 15.98
N ALA A 8 36.67 6.69 17.05
CA ALA A 8 35.67 5.79 17.65
C ALA A 8 35.10 4.58 16.88
N ASP A 9 35.79 3.47 17.11
CA ASP A 9 35.35 2.28 17.86
C ASP A 9 34.01 1.59 17.56
N ALA A 10 34.15 0.28 17.50
CA ALA A 10 33.17 -0.69 17.06
C ALA A 10 32.22 -1.15 18.18
N SER A 11 31.11 -1.73 17.73
CA SER A 11 30.26 -2.72 18.42
C SER A 11 28.98 -2.20 19.10
N SER A 12 27.85 -2.24 18.37
CA SER A 12 26.86 -3.31 18.57
C SER A 12 25.67 -3.18 17.62
N THR A 13 25.43 -4.27 16.88
CA THR A 13 24.11 -4.90 16.68
C THR A 13 22.96 -4.07 16.11
N ALA A 14 22.92 -3.96 14.78
CA ALA A 14 21.79 -4.41 13.95
C ALA A 14 22.21 -4.27 12.48
N LEU A 15 22.78 -5.33 11.90
CA LEU A 15 22.80 -5.43 10.45
C LEU A 15 21.34 -5.34 10.01
N ARG A 16 20.98 -4.26 9.31
CA ARG A 16 19.76 -4.23 8.52
C ARG A 16 19.76 -5.51 7.69
N PRO A 17 18.72 -6.36 7.77
CA PRO A 17 18.63 -7.51 6.90
C PRO A 17 18.75 -6.97 5.47
N SER A 18 19.80 -7.42 4.78
CA SER A 18 19.94 -7.25 3.35
C SER A 18 18.63 -7.68 2.74
N VAL A 19 17.93 -6.74 2.11
CA VAL A 19 16.69 -7.00 1.38
C VAL A 19 17.00 -8.17 0.45
N ASP A 20 16.45 -9.32 0.80
CA ASP A 20 16.63 -10.53 0.03
C ASP A 20 16.03 -10.22 -1.34
N SER A 21 16.87 -10.24 -2.36
CA SER A 21 16.49 -9.93 -3.75
C SER A 21 15.65 -11.05 -4.36
N SER A 22 15.01 -11.87 -3.52
CA SER A 22 13.88 -12.71 -3.86
C SER A 22 12.61 -11.83 -3.91
N GLY A 23 12.68 -10.77 -4.72
CA GLY A 23 11.52 -10.05 -5.18
C GLY A 23 10.74 -10.99 -6.08
N LYS A 24 9.94 -11.87 -5.48
CA LYS A 24 8.84 -12.58 -6.15
C LYS A 24 8.10 -11.47 -6.86
N ARG A 25 8.28 -11.35 -8.18
CA ARG A 25 7.74 -10.26 -8.99
C ARG A 25 6.25 -10.22 -8.68
N LEU A 26 5.85 -9.27 -7.85
CA LEU A 26 4.44 -9.00 -7.60
C LEU A 26 3.91 -8.69 -8.99
N GLY A 27 3.08 -9.59 -9.52
CA GLY A 27 2.52 -9.39 -10.84
C GLY A 27 1.87 -8.02 -10.85
N ALA A 28 1.94 -7.29 -11.98
CA ALA A 28 1.38 -5.95 -12.10
C ALA A 28 -0.11 -5.86 -11.64
N GLY A 29 -0.82 -6.99 -11.54
CA GLY A 29 -2.16 -7.13 -10.98
C GLY A 29 -2.29 -7.15 -9.44
N THR A 30 -1.20 -7.06 -8.65
CA THR A 30 -1.26 -7.00 -7.17
C THR A 30 -1.08 -5.58 -6.63
N LEU A 31 -0.59 -4.66 -7.46
CA LEU A 31 -0.19 -3.32 -7.07
C LEU A 31 -1.39 -2.35 -7.10
N CYS A 32 -2.33 -2.55 -6.18
CA CYS A 32 -3.34 -1.54 -5.87
C CYS A 32 -2.66 -0.31 -5.21
N ASN A 33 -3.20 0.88 -5.47
CA ASN A 33 -2.67 2.16 -4.99
C ASN A 33 -1.25 2.50 -5.47
N ILE A 34 -0.71 1.86 -6.51
CA ILE A 34 0.57 2.29 -7.09
C ILE A 34 0.34 3.06 -8.37
N GLY A 35 0.74 4.32 -8.38
CA GLY A 35 0.78 5.18 -9.56
C GLY A 35 2.21 5.58 -9.92
N GLU A 36 2.36 6.35 -10.99
CA GLU A 36 3.63 6.94 -11.41
C GLU A 36 3.57 8.46 -11.25
N ARG A 37 4.67 9.07 -10.81
CA ARG A 37 4.84 10.53 -10.78
C ARG A 37 6.22 10.91 -11.26
N TYR A 38 6.27 11.94 -12.09
CA TYR A 38 7.52 12.56 -12.49
C TYR A 38 8.11 13.36 -11.33
N ASP A 39 9.33 13.01 -10.94
CA ASP A 39 10.15 13.73 -9.97
C ASP A 39 11.04 14.73 -10.73
N ALA A 40 10.66 16.00 -10.69
CA ALA A 40 11.39 17.06 -11.40
C ALA A 40 12.78 17.35 -10.80
N GLY A 41 13.04 16.99 -9.54
CA GLY A 41 14.35 17.16 -8.92
C GLY A 41 15.38 16.17 -9.44
N GLU A 42 14.92 14.96 -9.75
CA GLU A 42 15.76 13.82 -10.16
C GLU A 42 15.64 13.51 -11.66
N GLY A 43 14.68 14.13 -12.34
CA GLY A 43 14.47 13.99 -13.78
C GLY A 43 13.89 12.63 -14.21
N GLU A 44 13.29 11.87 -13.28
CA GLU A 44 12.83 10.49 -13.52
C GLU A 44 11.38 10.25 -13.08
N VAL A 45 10.78 9.17 -13.61
CA VAL A 45 9.45 8.71 -13.18
C VAL A 45 9.62 7.73 -12.02
N ARG A 46 8.94 8.01 -10.90
CA ARG A 46 8.95 7.17 -9.69
C ARG A 46 7.58 6.59 -9.41
N ALA A 47 7.57 5.38 -8.86
CA ALA A 47 6.36 4.80 -8.29
C ALA A 47 5.93 5.61 -7.06
N ARG A 48 4.64 5.90 -6.94
CA ARG A 48 4.02 6.56 -5.79
C ARG A 48 2.86 5.74 -5.28
N TYR A 49 2.59 5.88 -3.99
CA TYR A 49 1.39 5.33 -3.40
C TYR A 49 0.24 6.36 -3.52
N ASP A 50 -0.77 6.05 -4.32
CA ASP A 50 -1.94 6.89 -4.55
C ASP A 50 -3.01 6.58 -3.52
N LEU A 51 -3.11 7.45 -2.52
CA LEU A 51 -4.13 7.41 -1.49
C LEU A 51 -5.53 7.70 -2.06
N PRO A 52 -6.61 7.28 -1.37
CA PRO A 52 -7.97 7.69 -1.69
C PRO A 52 -8.12 9.22 -1.68
N ALA A 53 -9.16 9.72 -2.35
CA ALA A 53 -9.63 11.08 -2.11
C ALA A 53 -9.90 11.26 -0.61
N ASP A 54 -9.52 12.41 -0.05
CA ASP A 54 -9.64 12.72 1.38
C ASP A 54 -8.85 11.78 2.31
N ALA A 55 -7.61 11.47 1.91
CA ALA A 55 -6.73 10.52 2.60
C ALA A 55 -6.64 10.71 4.11
N ASP A 56 -6.58 11.96 4.61
CA ASP A 56 -6.50 12.25 6.04
C ASP A 56 -7.76 11.79 6.78
N TYR A 57 -8.95 12.16 6.28
CA TYR A 57 -10.23 11.73 6.84
C TYR A 57 -10.39 10.21 6.77
N VAL A 58 -10.02 9.64 5.62
CA VAL A 58 -10.19 8.23 5.33
C VAL A 58 -9.28 7.37 6.20
N GLN A 59 -8.02 7.75 6.39
CA GLN A 59 -7.10 7.02 7.28
C GLN A 59 -7.54 7.11 8.73
N GLU A 60 -7.98 8.27 9.18
CA GLU A 60 -8.46 8.47 10.55
C GLU A 60 -9.69 7.59 10.86
N HIS A 61 -10.62 7.44 9.91
CA HIS A 61 -11.90 6.75 10.15
C HIS A 61 -11.90 5.27 9.75
N TYR A 62 -11.11 4.88 8.74
CA TYR A 62 -11.15 3.53 8.14
C TYR A 62 -9.80 2.79 8.19
N GLY A 63 -8.75 3.45 8.68
CA GLY A 63 -7.42 2.87 8.88
C GLY A 63 -6.47 3.03 7.69
N ASP A 64 -5.25 2.51 7.85
CA ASP A 64 -4.14 2.74 6.91
C ASP A 64 -4.30 2.03 5.55
N TRP A 65 -5.13 0.98 5.50
CA TRP A 65 -5.19 0.05 4.37
C TRP A 65 -6.48 0.22 3.56
N VAL A 66 -6.56 1.35 2.87
CA VAL A 66 -7.72 1.71 2.06
C VAL A 66 -7.37 1.76 0.58
N ALA A 67 -8.10 1.00 -0.23
CA ALA A 67 -7.98 1.00 -1.67
C ALA A 67 -8.58 2.28 -2.28
N ASN A 68 -7.83 2.90 -3.18
CA ASN A 68 -8.29 4.01 -3.97
C ASN A 68 -9.28 3.54 -5.06
N GLN A 69 -9.92 4.50 -5.73
CA GLN A 69 -11.00 4.21 -6.68
C GLN A 69 -10.52 3.60 -8.02
N SER A 70 -9.21 3.58 -8.27
CA SER A 70 -8.64 2.90 -9.44
C SER A 70 -8.43 1.40 -9.22
N CYS A 71 -8.42 0.93 -7.98
CA CYS A 71 -8.22 -0.48 -7.68
C CYS A 71 -9.46 -1.31 -8.02
N SER A 72 -9.28 -2.36 -8.81
CA SER A 72 -10.29 -3.40 -9.04
C SER A 72 -10.44 -4.33 -7.84
N ASP A 73 -11.59 -5.03 -7.75
CA ASP A 73 -11.82 -6.03 -6.68
C ASP A 73 -10.77 -7.14 -6.69
N ALA A 74 -10.35 -7.58 -7.88
CA ALA A 74 -9.31 -8.59 -8.03
C ALA A 74 -7.95 -8.12 -7.47
N GLN A 75 -7.59 -6.86 -7.71
CA GLN A 75 -6.38 -6.26 -7.14
C GLN A 75 -6.46 -6.15 -5.62
N ILE A 76 -7.62 -5.75 -5.07
CA ILE A 76 -7.82 -5.69 -3.63
C ILE A 76 -7.71 -7.09 -3.01
N ILE A 77 -8.36 -8.10 -3.59
CA ILE A 77 -8.29 -9.49 -3.11
C ILE A 77 -6.85 -10.03 -3.17
N ALA A 78 -6.12 -9.74 -4.24
CA ALA A 78 -4.71 -10.14 -4.36
C ALA A 78 -3.84 -9.46 -3.28
N TRP A 79 -4.12 -8.20 -2.98
CA TRP A 79 -3.43 -7.46 -1.92
C TRP A 79 -3.77 -8.01 -0.52
N GLN A 80 -5.04 -8.34 -0.25
CA GLN A 80 -5.44 -9.03 0.97
C GLN A 80 -4.72 -10.38 1.10
N GLN A 81 -4.63 -11.16 0.03
CA GLN A 81 -3.90 -12.43 0.03
C GLN A 81 -2.42 -12.25 0.35
N LEU A 82 -1.77 -11.26 -0.25
CA LEU A 82 -0.36 -10.97 0.04
C LEU A 82 -0.15 -10.68 1.53
N ARG A 83 -1.04 -9.88 2.14
CA ARG A 83 -0.95 -9.52 3.56
C ARG A 83 -1.22 -10.72 4.47
N ARG A 84 -2.14 -11.61 4.10
CA ARG A 84 -2.30 -12.91 4.78
C ARG A 84 -1.02 -13.75 4.72
N GLU A 85 -0.37 -13.80 3.56
CA GLU A 85 0.88 -14.54 3.37
C GLU A 85 2.05 -13.97 4.20
N THR A 86 2.06 -12.66 4.44
CA THR A 86 3.10 -11.97 5.25
C THR A 86 2.75 -11.87 6.74
N GLY A 87 1.58 -12.35 7.17
CA GLY A 87 1.13 -12.25 8.56
C GLY A 87 0.69 -10.83 8.96
N GLU A 88 0.37 -9.99 7.98
CA GLU A 88 -0.17 -8.64 8.17
C GLU A 88 -1.71 -8.64 8.18
N SER A 89 -2.32 -7.59 8.73
CA SER A 89 -3.78 -7.41 8.67
C SER A 89 -4.26 -7.33 7.23
N ASP A 90 -5.14 -8.24 6.80
CA ASP A 90 -5.67 -8.31 5.44
C ASP A 90 -6.99 -7.54 5.26
N GLN A 91 -7.35 -6.68 6.22
CA GLN A 91 -8.55 -5.85 6.12
C GLN A 91 -8.29 -4.66 5.22
N ILE A 92 -8.41 -4.89 3.92
CA ILE A 92 -8.27 -3.87 2.89
C ILE A 92 -9.66 -3.56 2.35
N CYS A 93 -10.08 -2.32 2.52
CA CYS A 93 -11.42 -1.89 2.18
C CYS A 93 -11.43 -0.79 1.12
N ARG A 94 -12.51 -0.70 0.35
CA ARG A 94 -12.79 0.40 -0.59
C ARG A 94 -13.83 1.32 0.02
N ILE A 95 -13.59 2.63 -0.05
CA ILE A 95 -14.55 3.64 0.40
C ILE A 95 -15.78 3.64 -0.50
N VAL A 96 -16.94 3.55 0.15
CA VAL A 96 -18.24 3.72 -0.48
C VAL A 96 -18.63 5.18 -0.33
N TYR A 97 -18.87 5.84 -1.47
CA TYR A 97 -19.31 7.22 -1.51
C TYR A 97 -20.80 7.29 -1.79
N GLU A 98 -21.47 8.23 -1.14
CA GLU A 98 -22.82 8.65 -1.48
C GLU A 98 -22.76 10.05 -2.08
N SER A 99 -23.62 10.30 -3.07
CA SER A 99 -23.81 11.64 -3.64
C SER A 99 -25.20 12.17 -3.28
N SER A 100 -25.24 13.35 -2.67
CA SER A 100 -26.48 14.06 -2.31
C SER A 100 -26.27 15.56 -2.39
N LEU A 101 -27.26 16.29 -2.91
CA LEU A 101 -27.26 17.76 -3.03
C LEU A 101 -25.96 18.35 -3.64
N GLY A 102 -25.35 17.67 -4.62
CA GLY A 102 -24.12 18.12 -5.29
C GLY A 102 -22.83 17.89 -4.50
N MET A 103 -22.91 17.24 -3.34
CA MET A 103 -21.77 16.84 -2.52
C MET A 103 -21.53 15.33 -2.65
N VAL A 104 -20.27 14.91 -2.55
CA VAL A 104 -19.86 13.50 -2.44
C VAL A 104 -19.20 13.32 -1.10
N TYR A 105 -19.65 12.35 -0.31
CA TYR A 105 -19.08 12.07 1.00
C TYR A 105 -18.97 10.55 1.25
N PRO A 106 -17.95 10.13 2.00
CA PRO A 106 -17.78 8.72 2.36
C PRO A 106 -18.86 8.29 3.35
N ILE A 107 -19.56 7.20 3.06
CA ILE A 107 -20.61 6.63 3.92
C ILE A 107 -20.21 5.32 4.59
N GLY A 108 -19.06 4.76 4.20
CA GLY A 108 -18.53 3.56 4.82
C GLY A 108 -17.36 2.97 4.04
N CYS A 109 -16.90 1.80 4.49
CA CYS A 109 -15.88 1.02 3.80
C CYS A 109 -16.37 -0.42 3.57
N ALA A 110 -16.23 -0.90 2.34
CA ALA A 110 -16.60 -2.25 1.96
C ALA A 110 -15.33 -3.08 1.72
N VAL A 111 -15.27 -4.28 2.30
CA VAL A 111 -14.17 -5.23 2.09
C VAL A 111 -14.60 -6.20 0.99
N PRO A 112 -13.97 -6.18 -0.21
CA PRO A 112 -14.26 -7.15 -1.24
C PRO A 112 -13.90 -8.56 -0.77
N VAL A 113 -14.78 -9.52 -1.03
CA VAL A 113 -14.56 -10.93 -0.70
C VAL A 113 -14.78 -11.79 -1.95
N MET A 114 -13.98 -12.84 -2.10
CA MET A 114 -14.21 -13.83 -3.15
C MET A 114 -15.37 -14.73 -2.75
N VAL A 115 -16.49 -14.66 -3.48
CA VAL A 115 -17.60 -15.59 -3.29
C VAL A 115 -17.41 -16.76 -4.24
N VAL A 116 -17.02 -17.91 -3.70
CA VAL A 116 -17.05 -19.17 -4.46
C VAL A 116 -18.45 -19.76 -4.27
N THR A 117 -19.35 -19.50 -5.21
CA THR A 117 -20.60 -20.26 -5.25
C THR A 117 -20.25 -21.66 -5.73
N ASP A 118 -20.32 -22.62 -4.81
CA ASP A 118 -20.27 -24.04 -5.08
C ASP A 118 -21.58 -24.43 -5.80
N ALA A 119 -21.74 -23.96 -7.04
CA ALA A 119 -22.83 -24.37 -7.92
C ALA A 119 -22.54 -25.84 -8.24
N SER A 120 -23.11 -26.69 -7.38
CA SER A 120 -22.89 -28.11 -7.36
C SER A 120 -23.40 -28.72 -8.66
N ARG A 121 -22.47 -29.37 -9.38
CA ARG A 121 -22.63 -30.62 -10.13
C ARG A 121 -23.61 -30.69 -11.31
#